data_AF-A0A661VMQ9-F1
#
_entry.id   AF-A0A661VMQ9-F1
#
_cell.length_a   1.000
_cell.length_b   1.000
_cell.length_c   1.000
_cell.angle_alpha   90.00
_cell.angle_beta   90.00
_cell.angle_gamma   90.00
#
_symmetry.space_group_name_H-M   'P 1'
#
loop_
_entity.id
_entity.type
_entity.pdbx_description
1 polymer ?
#
loop_
_entity_poly.entity_id
_entity_poly.type
_entity_poly.pdbx_seq_one_letter_code
_entity_poly.pdbx_strand_id
1 'polypeptide(L)'
;MSSFQSRRGGRQMSRLASQNLLRLMLMLALLLLLPIAVFAQPPVCAFYGTAKLDGKWVAEGTVISAWIEGEKVGEAPYKDSKYILKVVQPSGADFTGKTVTFKVGQYTAAETGVWEAGEVTKIDLTATTAPPKLPDLVIVEIKPDRERGRIGYVLKNAGQAAAPAGHFTTLWVEGKKVCEDEVNSELEPGATHQSWFKCYSWPEKQTIEVKVCADERDSIEESDEGNNCRTEKCLRYPRWDIDRSGEVNSEDLAILARHYGESTRPLYPRYDINQDGQVDYKDLAMLGAHYGETY
;
A
#
# COMPACT_ATOMS: atom_id res chain seq x y z
N MET A 1 -80.62 -47.04 77.14
CA MET A 1 -79.30 -46.81 77.76
C MET A 1 -78.29 -47.49 76.85
N SER A 2 -77.47 -46.79 76.05
CA SER A 2 -76.40 -45.82 76.38
C SER A 2 -75.14 -46.50 76.93
N SER A 3 -73.91 -46.23 76.50
CA SER A 3 -73.39 -45.37 75.39
C SER A 3 -71.85 -45.48 75.26
N PHE A 4 -71.27 -45.17 74.08
CA PHE A 4 -69.94 -44.54 73.80
C PHE A 4 -68.71 -44.93 74.71
N GLN A 5 -67.56 -45.44 74.21
CA GLN A 5 -66.49 -44.81 73.38
C GLN A 5 -65.38 -45.88 73.07
N SER A 6 -64.34 -45.75 72.22
CA SER A 6 -63.94 -44.85 71.10
C SER A 6 -62.64 -45.41 70.42
N ARG A 7 -61.67 -44.57 69.98
CA ARG A 7 -60.49 -44.93 69.14
C ARG A 7 -59.11 -44.72 69.80
N ARG A 8 -58.08 -45.49 69.38
CA ARG A 8 -56.67 -45.05 69.14
C ARG A 8 -55.88 -46.12 68.36
N GLY A 9 -54.98 -45.73 67.43
CA GLY A 9 -54.12 -46.68 66.71
C GLY A 9 -53.30 -46.15 65.52
N GLY A 10 -53.74 -45.08 64.82
CA GLY A 10 -53.10 -44.63 63.58
C GLY A 10 -51.83 -43.77 63.73
N ARG A 11 -50.73 -44.29 64.31
CA ARG A 11 -49.50 -43.49 64.54
C ARG A 11 -48.14 -44.10 64.14
N GLN A 12 -48.05 -45.35 63.67
CA GLN A 12 -46.76 -45.96 63.29
C GLN A 12 -46.45 -45.99 61.78
N MET A 13 -47.43 -46.33 60.92
CA MET A 13 -47.19 -46.51 59.47
C MET A 13 -46.67 -45.28 58.72
N SER A 14 -46.97 -44.07 59.18
CA SER A 14 -46.63 -42.83 58.47
C SER A 14 -45.14 -42.49 58.46
N ARG A 15 -44.36 -42.92 59.47
CA ARG A 15 -42.94 -42.54 59.60
C ARG A 15 -42.03 -43.23 58.59
N LEU A 16 -42.21 -44.55 58.38
CA LEU A 16 -41.40 -45.33 57.45
C LEU A 16 -41.66 -44.93 55.99
N ALA A 17 -42.94 -44.75 55.61
CA ALA A 17 -43.29 -44.25 54.28
C ALA A 17 -42.72 -42.86 54.02
N SER A 18 -42.83 -41.94 54.99
CA SER A 18 -42.29 -40.59 54.90
C SER A 18 -40.76 -40.55 54.72
N GLN A 19 -40.00 -41.38 55.44
CA GLN A 19 -38.54 -41.40 55.32
C GLN A 19 -38.06 -41.91 53.94
N ASN A 20 -38.73 -42.91 53.36
CA ASN A 20 -38.42 -43.37 52.01
C ASN A 20 -38.82 -42.34 50.94
N LEU A 21 -39.98 -41.69 51.08
CA LEU A 21 -40.40 -40.63 50.17
C LEU A 21 -39.46 -39.41 50.22
N LEU A 22 -39.00 -39.03 51.42
CA LEU A 22 -38.07 -37.92 51.62
C LEU A 22 -36.69 -38.22 51.01
N ARG A 23 -36.18 -39.45 51.15
CA ARG A 23 -34.94 -39.89 50.48
C ARG A 23 -35.07 -39.90 48.96
N LEU A 24 -36.21 -40.35 48.42
CA LEU A 24 -36.46 -40.35 46.99
C LEU A 24 -36.54 -38.92 46.43
N MET A 25 -37.23 -38.01 47.13
CA MET A 25 -37.29 -36.60 46.76
C MET A 25 -35.94 -35.88 46.92
N LEU A 26 -35.11 -36.23 47.91
CA LEU A 26 -33.74 -35.70 48.00
C LEU A 26 -32.88 -36.13 46.81
N MET A 27 -32.93 -37.41 46.41
CA MET A 27 -32.16 -37.88 45.26
C MET A 27 -32.68 -37.32 43.95
N LEU A 28 -34.00 -37.17 43.78
CA LEU A 28 -34.58 -36.54 42.59
C LEU A 28 -34.25 -35.03 42.52
N ALA A 29 -34.31 -34.32 43.65
CA ALA A 29 -33.89 -32.92 43.73
C ALA A 29 -32.38 -32.75 43.47
N LEU A 30 -31.54 -33.66 43.98
CA LEU A 30 -30.10 -33.66 43.71
C LEU A 30 -29.79 -33.93 42.23
N LEU A 31 -30.59 -34.76 41.55
CA LEU A 31 -30.50 -34.98 40.10
C LEU A 31 -30.95 -33.75 39.29
N LEU A 32 -31.96 -33.03 39.76
CA LEU A 32 -32.45 -31.77 39.17
C LEU A 32 -31.55 -30.56 39.48
N LEU A 33 -30.65 -30.67 40.46
CA LEU A 33 -29.62 -29.67 40.79
C LEU A 33 -28.32 -29.86 40.02
N LEU A 34 -28.19 -30.91 39.20
CA LEU A 34 -27.10 -31.03 38.24
C LEU A 34 -27.33 -29.99 37.13
N PRO A 35 -26.43 -29.00 36.94
CA PRO A 35 -26.59 -28.04 35.86
C PRO A 35 -26.52 -28.77 34.52
N ILE A 36 -27.58 -28.70 33.74
CA ILE A 36 -27.59 -29.24 32.38
C ILE A 36 -26.60 -28.41 31.56
N ALA A 37 -25.43 -28.98 31.30
CA ALA A 37 -24.44 -28.39 30.40
C ALA A 37 -24.98 -28.42 28.97
N VAL A 38 -25.75 -27.38 28.60
CA VAL A 38 -26.21 -27.16 27.23
C VAL A 38 -24.99 -26.78 26.39
N PHE A 39 -24.32 -27.78 25.84
CA PHE A 39 -23.34 -27.61 24.78
C PHE A 39 -24.07 -27.08 23.55
N ALA A 40 -24.14 -25.75 23.41
CA ALA A 40 -24.46 -25.12 22.14
C ALA A 40 -23.46 -25.61 21.09
N GLN A 41 -23.96 -26.02 19.92
CA GLN A 41 -23.07 -26.35 18.82
C GLN A 41 -22.32 -25.07 18.40
N PRO A 42 -21.02 -25.14 18.12
CA PRO A 42 -20.25 -23.96 17.75
C PRO A 42 -20.84 -23.35 16.46
N PRO A 43 -20.98 -22.02 16.38
CA PRO A 43 -21.52 -21.36 15.20
C PRO A 43 -20.75 -21.75 13.92
N VAL A 44 -21.47 -21.94 12.82
CA VAL A 44 -20.89 -22.45 11.56
C VAL A 44 -21.60 -21.85 10.36
N CYS A 45 -20.84 -21.52 9.32
CA CYS A 45 -21.35 -21.22 7.99
C CYS A 45 -20.79 -22.22 6.96
N ALA A 46 -21.29 -22.19 5.73
CA ALA A 46 -20.72 -22.94 4.62
C ALA A 46 -20.61 -22.12 3.34
N PHE A 47 -19.52 -22.35 2.60
CA PHE A 47 -19.28 -21.81 1.26
C PHE A 47 -19.19 -22.96 0.26
N TYR A 48 -19.82 -22.80 -0.91
CA TYR A 48 -19.78 -23.84 -1.94
C TYR A 48 -19.80 -23.24 -3.35
N GLY A 49 -19.25 -23.97 -4.31
CA GLY A 49 -19.27 -23.59 -5.72
C GLY A 49 -18.18 -24.28 -6.51
N THR A 50 -17.85 -23.74 -7.67
CA THR A 50 -16.79 -24.25 -8.54
C THR A 50 -15.43 -23.56 -8.24
N ALA A 51 -14.32 -24.07 -8.79
CA ALA A 51 -13.00 -23.48 -8.55
C ALA A 51 -12.10 -23.55 -9.80
N LYS A 52 -11.43 -22.44 -10.11
CA LYS A 52 -10.50 -22.30 -11.24
C LYS A 52 -9.13 -21.78 -10.83
N LEU A 53 -8.10 -22.23 -11.54
CA LEU A 53 -6.75 -21.69 -11.50
C LEU A 53 -6.32 -21.37 -12.95
N ASP A 54 -5.84 -20.15 -13.20
CA ASP A 54 -5.47 -19.64 -14.53
C ASP A 54 -6.59 -19.85 -15.58
N GLY A 55 -7.85 -19.61 -15.17
CA GLY A 55 -9.05 -19.77 -15.99
C GLY A 55 -9.50 -21.22 -16.25
N LYS A 56 -8.70 -22.23 -15.89
CA LYS A 56 -8.98 -23.66 -16.05
C LYS A 56 -9.61 -24.23 -14.79
N TRP A 57 -10.49 -25.22 -14.92
CA TRP A 57 -10.98 -25.99 -13.77
C TRP A 57 -9.84 -26.69 -13.05
N VAL A 58 -9.84 -26.66 -11.72
CA VAL A 58 -8.80 -27.34 -10.92
C VAL A 58 -9.02 -28.86 -10.86
N ALA A 59 -7.96 -29.60 -10.57
CA ALA A 59 -8.01 -31.06 -10.48
C ALA A 59 -8.85 -31.52 -9.27
N GLU A 60 -9.46 -32.70 -9.38
CA GLU A 60 -10.10 -33.37 -8.24
C GLU A 60 -9.06 -33.63 -7.14
N GLY A 61 -9.44 -33.36 -5.89
CA GLY A 61 -8.54 -33.39 -4.73
C GLY A 61 -7.80 -32.08 -4.45
N THR A 62 -7.91 -31.04 -5.30
CA THR A 62 -7.34 -29.72 -5.00
C THR A 62 -7.94 -29.16 -3.70
N VAL A 63 -7.12 -28.83 -2.71
CA VAL A 63 -7.60 -28.28 -1.44
C VAL A 63 -8.08 -26.83 -1.65
N ILE A 64 -9.33 -26.56 -1.30
CA ILE A 64 -9.83 -25.20 -1.09
C ILE A 64 -9.73 -24.91 0.41
N SER A 65 -9.16 -23.76 0.79
CA SER A 65 -9.06 -23.35 2.20
C SER A 65 -9.61 -21.94 2.42
N ALA A 66 -10.11 -21.68 3.63
CA ALA A 66 -10.71 -20.43 4.06
C ALA A 66 -9.91 -19.84 5.23
N TRP A 67 -9.74 -18.51 5.20
CA TRP A 67 -8.86 -17.77 6.09
C TRP A 67 -9.56 -16.49 6.58
N ILE A 68 -9.43 -16.19 7.87
CA ILE A 68 -9.92 -14.96 8.51
C ILE A 68 -8.73 -14.35 9.26
N GLU A 69 -8.48 -13.05 9.07
CA GLU A 69 -7.41 -12.30 9.78
C GLU A 69 -5.99 -12.92 9.66
N GLY A 70 -5.74 -13.67 8.58
CA GLY A 70 -4.47 -14.35 8.31
C GLY A 70 -4.39 -15.80 8.84
N GLU A 71 -5.37 -16.26 9.62
CA GLU A 71 -5.43 -17.61 10.18
C GLU A 71 -6.35 -18.54 9.38
N LYS A 72 -5.99 -19.83 9.26
CA LYS A 72 -6.75 -20.82 8.48
C LYS A 72 -7.89 -21.41 9.31
N VAL A 73 -9.13 -21.09 8.93
CA VAL A 73 -10.36 -21.42 9.68
C VAL A 73 -11.18 -22.58 9.10
N GLY A 74 -10.82 -23.09 7.93
CA GLY A 74 -11.44 -24.29 7.34
C GLY A 74 -10.83 -24.71 6.01
N GLU A 75 -11.05 -25.96 5.60
CA GLU A 75 -10.65 -26.47 4.28
C GLU A 75 -11.53 -27.63 3.81
N ALA A 76 -11.58 -27.85 2.50
CA ALA A 76 -12.29 -28.95 1.86
C ALA A 76 -11.65 -29.32 0.50
N PRO A 77 -11.66 -30.59 0.08
CA PRO A 77 -11.22 -30.97 -1.26
C PRO A 77 -12.24 -30.55 -2.33
N TYR A 78 -11.74 -30.10 -3.47
CA TYR A 78 -12.52 -29.95 -4.69
C TYR A 78 -12.85 -31.33 -5.26
N LYS A 79 -14.14 -31.64 -5.39
CA LYS A 79 -14.65 -32.96 -5.79
C LYS A 79 -16.01 -32.87 -6.48
N ASP A 80 -16.31 -33.79 -7.40
CA ASP A 80 -17.58 -33.83 -8.13
C ASP A 80 -17.91 -32.47 -8.80
N SER A 81 -16.87 -31.83 -9.36
CA SER A 81 -16.87 -30.48 -9.97
C SER A 81 -17.26 -29.32 -9.06
N LYS A 82 -17.09 -29.43 -7.73
CA LYS A 82 -17.37 -28.35 -6.77
C LYS A 82 -16.51 -28.47 -5.50
N TYR A 83 -16.54 -27.45 -4.65
CA TYR A 83 -16.16 -27.57 -3.24
C TYR A 83 -17.38 -27.32 -2.34
N ILE A 84 -17.31 -27.84 -1.11
CA ILE A 84 -18.25 -27.51 -0.02
C ILE A 84 -17.41 -27.37 1.25
N LEU A 85 -17.08 -26.14 1.62
CA LEU A 85 -16.21 -25.79 2.75
C LEU A 85 -17.08 -25.28 3.91
N LYS A 86 -16.84 -25.76 5.13
CA LYS A 86 -17.48 -25.26 6.35
C LYS A 86 -16.49 -24.44 7.16
N VAL A 87 -16.93 -23.30 7.70
CA VAL A 87 -16.13 -22.48 8.62
C VAL A 87 -16.82 -22.45 9.97
N VAL A 88 -16.21 -23.09 10.97
CA VAL A 88 -16.72 -23.18 12.34
C VAL A 88 -16.01 -22.12 13.20
N GLN A 89 -16.78 -21.30 13.91
CA GLN A 89 -16.25 -20.33 14.86
C GLN A 89 -15.75 -21.06 16.12
N PRO A 90 -14.47 -20.93 16.50
CA PRO A 90 -13.96 -21.52 17.74
C PRO A 90 -14.48 -20.77 18.96
N SER A 91 -14.58 -21.45 20.10
CA SER A 91 -15.06 -20.85 21.34
C SER A 91 -14.17 -19.68 21.77
N GLY A 92 -14.79 -18.53 22.08
CA GLY A 92 -14.10 -17.30 22.48
C GLY A 92 -13.64 -16.40 21.33
N ALA A 93 -13.75 -16.84 20.07
CA ALA A 93 -13.64 -15.95 18.92
C ALA A 93 -15.01 -15.36 18.54
N ASP A 94 -14.99 -14.27 17.78
CA ASP A 94 -16.14 -13.74 17.05
C ASP A 94 -15.75 -13.58 15.57
N PHE A 95 -16.54 -14.20 14.68
CA PHE A 95 -16.37 -14.12 13.23
C PHE A 95 -17.52 -13.36 12.55
N THR A 96 -18.53 -12.89 13.30
CA THR A 96 -19.73 -12.22 12.76
C THR A 96 -19.35 -11.03 11.88
N GLY A 97 -19.82 -11.00 10.63
CA GLY A 97 -19.51 -9.96 9.67
C GLY A 97 -18.06 -9.92 9.15
N LYS A 98 -17.17 -10.84 9.55
CA LYS A 98 -15.77 -10.84 9.12
C LYS A 98 -15.60 -11.36 7.69
N THR A 99 -14.68 -10.73 6.95
CA THR A 99 -14.29 -11.18 5.61
C THR A 99 -13.58 -12.53 5.67
N VAL A 100 -14.07 -13.48 4.88
CA VAL A 100 -13.43 -14.77 4.61
C VAL A 100 -12.69 -14.67 3.28
N THR A 101 -11.38 -14.86 3.31
CA THR A 101 -10.56 -15.00 2.10
C THR A 101 -10.35 -16.48 1.79
N PHE A 102 -10.28 -16.84 0.51
CA PHE A 102 -10.11 -18.24 0.09
C PHE A 102 -8.77 -18.46 -0.61
N LYS A 103 -8.27 -19.70 -0.56
CA LYS A 103 -7.15 -20.15 -1.39
C LYS A 103 -7.52 -21.41 -2.16
N VAL A 104 -7.17 -21.43 -3.44
CA VAL A 104 -7.26 -22.55 -4.37
C VAL A 104 -5.89 -23.22 -4.42
N GLY A 105 -5.72 -24.32 -3.68
CA GLY A 105 -4.41 -24.84 -3.33
C GLY A 105 -3.65 -23.82 -2.47
N GLN A 106 -2.52 -23.34 -2.99
CA GLN A 106 -1.70 -22.30 -2.35
C GLN A 106 -2.04 -20.86 -2.80
N TYR A 107 -2.79 -20.69 -3.89
CA TYR A 107 -3.03 -19.41 -4.54
C TYR A 107 -4.29 -18.73 -3.98
N THR A 108 -4.21 -17.46 -3.61
CA THR A 108 -5.37 -16.69 -3.13
C THR A 108 -6.40 -16.53 -4.25
N ALA A 109 -7.68 -16.68 -3.91
CA ALA A 109 -8.80 -16.44 -4.81
C ALA A 109 -9.15 -14.95 -4.89
N ALA A 110 -9.70 -14.50 -6.01
CA ALA A 110 -10.14 -13.12 -6.21
C ALA A 110 -11.43 -12.81 -5.43
N GLU A 111 -12.27 -13.83 -5.19
CA GLU A 111 -13.55 -13.71 -4.51
C GLU A 111 -13.41 -13.90 -2.98
N THR A 112 -14.16 -13.12 -2.23
CA THR A 112 -14.25 -13.22 -0.76
C THR A 112 -15.68 -13.51 -0.32
N GLY A 113 -15.82 -14.05 0.89
CA GLY A 113 -17.11 -14.23 1.57
C GLY A 113 -17.21 -13.34 2.79
N VAL A 114 -18.40 -13.27 3.37
CA VAL A 114 -18.61 -12.77 4.74
C VAL A 114 -19.03 -13.96 5.60
N TRP A 115 -18.47 -14.09 6.80
CA TRP A 115 -18.89 -15.14 7.73
C TRP A 115 -20.15 -14.68 8.47
N GLU A 116 -21.21 -15.49 8.37
CA GLU A 116 -22.48 -15.28 9.10
C GLU A 116 -23.02 -16.61 9.63
N ALA A 117 -23.55 -16.60 10.85
CA ALA A 117 -23.90 -17.83 11.57
C ALA A 117 -25.11 -18.55 10.93
N GLY A 118 -24.88 -19.76 10.42
CA GLY A 118 -25.89 -20.60 9.77
C GLY A 118 -26.04 -20.40 8.26
N GLU A 119 -25.36 -19.41 7.67
CA GLU A 119 -25.46 -19.11 6.23
C GLU A 119 -24.78 -20.13 5.32
N VAL A 120 -25.29 -20.26 4.10
CA VAL A 120 -24.82 -21.20 3.07
C VAL A 120 -24.65 -20.49 1.72
N THR A 121 -23.57 -19.74 1.58
CA THR A 121 -23.33 -18.86 0.43
C THR A 121 -22.73 -19.63 -0.77
N LYS A 122 -23.23 -19.37 -1.97
CA LYS A 122 -22.58 -19.83 -3.21
C LYS A 122 -21.49 -18.84 -3.64
N ILE A 123 -20.26 -19.30 -3.81
CA ILE A 123 -19.14 -18.54 -4.38
C ILE A 123 -18.42 -19.47 -5.37
N ASP A 124 -18.28 -19.03 -6.63
CA ASP A 124 -17.40 -19.71 -7.59
C ASP A 124 -16.04 -19.03 -7.54
N LEU A 125 -14.98 -19.79 -7.25
CA LEU A 125 -13.64 -19.24 -7.00
C LEU A 125 -12.79 -19.20 -8.27
N THR A 126 -12.03 -18.12 -8.43
CA THR A 126 -10.96 -17.97 -9.42
C THR A 126 -9.67 -17.51 -8.75
N ALA A 127 -8.56 -18.16 -9.10
CA ALA A 127 -7.21 -17.79 -8.66
C ALA A 127 -6.25 -17.76 -9.85
N THR A 128 -5.12 -17.07 -9.70
CA THR A 128 -4.04 -17.01 -10.69
C THR A 128 -2.70 -17.45 -10.07
N THR A 129 -1.86 -18.10 -10.87
CA THR A 129 -0.47 -18.39 -10.50
C THR A 129 0.47 -17.21 -10.76
N ALA A 130 0.07 -16.30 -11.65
CA ALA A 130 0.74 -15.02 -11.85
C ALA A 130 0.52 -14.09 -10.64
N PRO A 131 1.56 -13.38 -10.17
CA PRO A 131 1.40 -12.31 -9.19
C PRO A 131 0.58 -11.15 -9.77
N PRO A 132 -0.01 -10.29 -8.92
CA PRO A 132 -0.65 -9.06 -9.38
C PRO A 132 0.34 -8.22 -10.18
N LYS A 133 -0.16 -7.55 -11.22
CA LYS A 133 0.59 -6.55 -11.96
C LYS A 133 0.36 -5.21 -11.28
N LEU A 134 1.44 -4.54 -10.91
CA LEU A 134 1.45 -3.24 -10.25
C LEU A 134 2.21 -2.22 -11.14
N PRO A 135 1.98 -0.90 -10.96
CA PRO A 135 2.86 0.16 -11.46
C PRO A 135 4.23 0.18 -10.75
N ASP A 136 5.13 1.05 -11.22
CA ASP A 136 6.51 1.23 -10.69
C ASP A 136 6.98 2.65 -11.05
N LEU A 137 6.86 3.62 -10.14
CA LEU A 137 6.94 5.06 -10.41
C LEU A 137 8.36 5.64 -10.26
N VAL A 138 9.26 5.18 -11.14
CA VAL A 138 10.67 5.59 -11.15
C VAL A 138 10.86 7.04 -11.62
N ILE A 139 11.55 7.88 -10.83
CA ILE A 139 12.07 9.17 -11.30
C ILE A 139 13.34 8.93 -12.14
N VAL A 140 13.18 8.89 -13.46
CA VAL A 140 14.24 8.52 -14.42
C VAL A 140 15.14 9.69 -14.85
N GLU A 141 14.77 10.94 -14.56
CA GLU A 141 15.57 12.13 -14.85
C GLU A 141 15.17 13.31 -13.93
N ILE A 142 16.14 14.08 -13.43
CA ILE A 142 15.90 15.42 -12.84
C ILE A 142 16.35 16.46 -13.88
N LYS A 143 15.52 17.49 -14.11
CA LYS A 143 15.73 18.48 -15.19
C LYS A 143 16.05 19.87 -14.64
N PRO A 144 17.32 20.29 -14.60
CA PRO A 144 17.72 21.66 -14.27
C PRO A 144 17.63 22.62 -15.47
N ASP A 145 16.58 23.44 -15.55
CA ASP A 145 16.47 24.58 -16.48
C ASP A 145 17.25 25.78 -15.92
N ARG A 146 18.57 25.78 -16.18
CA ARG A 146 19.53 26.79 -15.70
C ARG A 146 19.21 28.21 -16.17
N GLU A 147 18.68 28.34 -17.40
CA GLU A 147 18.37 29.63 -18.02
C GLU A 147 17.11 30.27 -17.40
N ARG A 148 16.09 29.47 -17.08
CA ARG A 148 14.87 29.99 -16.40
C ARG A 148 14.88 29.86 -14.87
N GLY A 149 15.91 29.23 -14.29
CA GLY A 149 16.01 28.98 -12.86
C GLY A 149 14.92 28.04 -12.33
N ARG A 150 14.70 26.89 -12.97
CA ARG A 150 13.64 25.94 -12.57
C ARG A 150 14.14 24.50 -12.49
N ILE A 151 13.53 23.72 -11.61
CA ILE A 151 13.72 22.26 -11.53
C ILE A 151 12.46 21.57 -12.05
N GLY A 152 12.64 20.53 -12.86
CA GLY A 152 11.62 19.61 -13.31
C GLY A 152 12.08 18.16 -13.19
N TYR A 153 11.27 17.25 -13.69
CA TYR A 153 11.51 15.80 -13.57
C TYR A 153 10.93 15.06 -14.77
N VAL A 154 11.46 13.85 -15.03
CA VAL A 154 10.79 12.82 -15.81
C VAL A 154 10.46 11.66 -14.87
N LEU A 155 9.18 11.41 -14.71
CA LEU A 155 8.62 10.25 -14.06
C LEU A 155 8.33 9.20 -15.13
N LYS A 156 8.58 7.92 -14.85
CA LYS A 156 8.21 6.80 -15.71
C LYS A 156 7.47 5.75 -14.88
N ASN A 157 6.35 5.24 -15.40
CA ASN A 157 5.85 3.94 -14.95
C ASN A 157 6.68 2.83 -15.62
N ALA A 158 7.53 2.14 -14.87
CA ALA A 158 8.32 1.00 -15.36
C ALA A 158 7.64 -0.37 -15.12
N GLY A 159 6.48 -0.37 -14.48
CA GLY A 159 5.76 -1.56 -14.01
C GLY A 159 4.92 -2.24 -15.09
N GLN A 160 3.95 -3.03 -14.66
CA GLN A 160 3.12 -3.88 -15.52
C GLN A 160 1.62 -3.58 -15.50
N ALA A 161 1.16 -2.69 -14.61
CA ALA A 161 -0.18 -2.09 -14.63
C ALA A 161 -0.09 -0.56 -14.70
N ALA A 162 -1.19 0.10 -15.05
CA ALA A 162 -1.25 1.56 -15.11
C ALA A 162 -1.23 2.19 -13.71
N ALA A 163 -0.54 3.32 -13.56
CA ALA A 163 -0.55 4.13 -12.34
C ALA A 163 -1.66 5.20 -12.44
N PRO A 164 -2.64 5.24 -11.52
CA PRO A 164 -3.75 6.20 -11.56
C PRO A 164 -3.31 7.67 -11.52
N ALA A 165 -4.12 8.57 -12.08
CA ALA A 165 -3.94 10.01 -11.93
C ALA A 165 -4.19 10.49 -10.48
N GLY A 166 -3.57 11.60 -10.09
CA GLY A 166 -3.81 12.27 -8.79
C GLY A 166 -2.77 11.98 -7.70
N HIS A 167 -1.74 11.19 -8.00
CA HIS A 167 -0.56 11.03 -7.14
C HIS A 167 0.37 12.25 -7.20
N PHE A 168 1.23 12.42 -6.20
CA PHE A 168 2.04 13.63 -6.02
C PHE A 168 3.54 13.34 -6.12
N THR A 169 4.23 14.03 -7.03
CA THR A 169 5.70 14.06 -7.03
C THR A 169 6.19 15.14 -6.07
N THR A 170 7.06 14.80 -5.12
CA THR A 170 7.63 15.74 -4.14
C THR A 170 9.02 16.23 -4.56
N LEU A 171 9.26 17.53 -4.43
CA LEU A 171 10.57 18.17 -4.51
C LEU A 171 11.14 18.46 -3.12
N TRP A 172 12.35 17.96 -2.86
CA TRP A 172 13.21 18.34 -1.74
C TRP A 172 14.46 19.08 -2.24
N VAL A 173 14.89 20.10 -1.50
CA VAL A 173 16.13 20.85 -1.77
C VAL A 173 16.87 21.06 -0.45
N GLU A 174 18.18 20.79 -0.40
CA GLU A 174 18.99 20.83 0.83
C GLU A 174 18.33 20.08 2.01
N GLY A 175 17.80 18.89 1.74
CA GLY A 175 17.11 18.03 2.72
C GLY A 175 15.74 18.52 3.21
N LYS A 176 15.19 19.60 2.65
CA LYS A 176 13.89 20.17 3.05
C LYS A 176 12.84 19.97 1.95
N LYS A 177 11.62 19.56 2.30
CA LYS A 177 10.48 19.50 1.35
C LYS A 177 10.10 20.92 0.95
N VAL A 178 10.06 21.20 -0.35
CA VAL A 178 9.83 22.55 -0.91
C VAL A 178 8.54 22.62 -1.70
N CYS A 179 8.28 21.62 -2.55
CA CYS A 179 7.16 21.64 -3.49
C CYS A 179 6.55 20.25 -3.66
N GLU A 180 5.29 20.21 -4.10
CA GLU A 180 4.68 19.02 -4.69
C GLU A 180 4.10 19.43 -6.06
N ASP A 181 4.04 18.50 -7.00
CA ASP A 181 3.39 18.68 -8.31
C ASP A 181 2.54 17.42 -8.58
N GLU A 182 1.28 17.63 -8.98
CA GLU A 182 0.25 16.59 -9.07
C GLU A 182 0.21 15.99 -10.48
N VAL A 183 0.39 14.67 -10.56
CA VAL A 183 0.39 13.93 -11.82
C VAL A 183 -1.05 13.69 -12.26
N ASN A 184 -1.62 14.70 -12.91
CA ASN A 184 -3.00 14.78 -13.41
C ASN A 184 -3.30 13.82 -14.61
N SER A 185 -2.49 12.79 -14.82
CA SER A 185 -2.57 11.86 -15.95
C SER A 185 -2.26 10.43 -15.51
N GLU A 186 -3.12 9.49 -15.88
CA GLU A 186 -2.83 8.06 -15.73
C GLU A 186 -1.61 7.67 -16.57
N LEU A 187 -0.74 6.81 -16.04
CA LEU A 187 0.48 6.35 -16.71
C LEU A 187 0.42 4.85 -16.98
N GLU A 188 0.17 4.50 -18.23
CA GLU A 188 0.27 3.13 -18.75
C GLU A 188 1.69 2.52 -18.56
N PRO A 189 1.83 1.18 -18.52
CA PRO A 189 3.12 0.51 -18.47
C PRO A 189 4.13 1.01 -19.51
N GLY A 190 5.27 1.51 -19.03
CA GLY A 190 6.34 2.08 -19.86
C GLY A 190 6.20 3.58 -20.18
N ALA A 191 5.06 4.21 -19.88
CA ALA A 191 4.81 5.62 -20.18
C ALA A 191 5.61 6.58 -19.27
N THR A 192 5.81 7.81 -19.75
CA THR A 192 6.56 8.86 -19.05
C THR A 192 5.75 10.14 -18.89
N HIS A 193 5.74 10.72 -17.69
CA HIS A 193 5.30 12.08 -17.41
C HIS A 193 6.50 13.02 -17.30
N GLN A 194 6.39 14.27 -17.78
CA GLN A 194 7.40 15.30 -17.57
C GLN A 194 6.75 16.61 -17.13
N SER A 195 7.20 17.16 -16.01
CA SER A 195 6.70 18.44 -15.49
C SER A 195 7.81 19.28 -14.84
N TRP A 196 7.44 20.45 -14.33
CA TRP A 196 8.28 21.47 -13.72
C TRP A 196 7.64 21.94 -12.41
N PHE A 197 8.41 22.00 -11.32
CA PHE A 197 7.90 22.40 -10.00
C PHE A 197 7.55 23.89 -9.96
N LYS A 198 6.29 24.21 -10.28
CA LYS A 198 5.80 25.57 -10.50
C LYS A 198 5.95 26.48 -9.27
N CYS A 199 6.00 25.91 -8.06
CA CYS A 199 6.18 26.65 -6.81
C CYS A 199 7.65 26.88 -6.41
N TYR A 200 8.62 26.31 -7.14
CA TYR A 200 10.05 26.50 -6.87
C TYR A 200 10.75 27.33 -7.95
N SER A 201 11.44 28.38 -7.51
CA SER A 201 12.43 29.11 -8.29
C SER A 201 13.81 28.79 -7.72
N TRP A 202 14.70 28.28 -8.56
CA TRP A 202 16.09 27.96 -8.23
C TRP A 202 16.89 29.26 -8.14
N PRO A 203 17.53 29.59 -6.99
CA PRO A 203 18.35 30.79 -6.88
C PRO A 203 19.51 30.86 -7.88
N GLU A 204 20.00 32.07 -8.13
CA GLU A 204 21.16 32.28 -9.00
C GLU A 204 22.46 31.87 -8.32
N LYS A 205 23.43 31.44 -9.13
CA LYS A 205 24.78 31.00 -8.71
C LYS A 205 24.83 29.87 -7.67
N GLN A 206 23.69 29.27 -7.30
CA GLN A 206 23.63 28.27 -6.24
C GLN A 206 23.64 26.85 -6.81
N THR A 207 24.74 26.13 -6.61
CA THR A 207 24.75 24.66 -6.62
C THR A 207 23.85 24.16 -5.49
N ILE A 208 22.89 23.27 -5.82
CA ILE A 208 21.94 22.68 -4.86
C ILE A 208 21.91 21.15 -4.97
N GLU A 209 21.70 20.46 -3.86
CA GLU A 209 21.31 19.06 -3.83
C GLU A 209 19.78 18.95 -3.84
N VAL A 210 19.27 18.20 -4.81
CA VAL A 210 17.84 17.99 -5.07
C VAL A 210 17.51 16.51 -4.89
N LYS A 211 16.50 16.18 -4.09
CA LYS A 211 15.82 14.86 -4.10
C LYS A 211 14.43 15.05 -4.68
N VAL A 212 14.09 14.29 -5.72
CA VAL A 212 12.73 14.20 -6.25
C VAL A 212 12.21 12.78 -6.01
N CYS A 213 11.00 12.66 -5.50
CA CYS A 213 10.34 11.37 -5.33
C CYS A 213 8.95 11.37 -5.93
N ALA A 214 8.64 10.32 -6.70
CA ALA A 214 7.26 9.95 -6.95
C ALA A 214 6.60 9.46 -5.66
N ASP A 215 5.27 9.54 -5.65
CA ASP A 215 4.34 9.17 -4.57
C ASP A 215 4.88 9.05 -3.13
N GLU A 216 5.53 10.11 -2.62
CA GLU A 216 6.02 10.24 -1.22
C GLU A 216 4.87 10.20 -0.16
N ARG A 217 3.67 9.75 -0.55
CA ARG A 217 2.49 9.59 0.31
C ARG A 217 2.01 8.14 0.41
N ASP A 218 2.64 7.18 -0.28
CA ASP A 218 2.33 5.74 -0.18
C ASP A 218 0.83 5.50 -0.48
N SER A 219 0.40 5.96 -1.67
CA SER A 219 -1.02 6.05 -2.08
C SER A 219 -1.37 5.23 -3.32
N ILE A 220 -0.35 4.74 -4.04
CA ILE A 220 -0.42 3.72 -5.08
C ILE A 220 0.38 2.52 -4.57
N GLU A 221 -0.15 1.29 -4.68
CA GLU A 221 0.62 0.06 -4.41
C GLU A 221 1.46 -0.28 -5.64
N GLU A 222 2.78 -0.34 -5.50
CA GLU A 222 3.75 -0.49 -6.59
C GLU A 222 4.56 -1.80 -6.51
N SER A 223 5.30 -2.12 -7.56
CA SER A 223 6.14 -3.32 -7.58
C SER A 223 7.44 -3.22 -6.78
N ASP A 224 7.92 -1.99 -6.49
CA ASP A 224 9.14 -1.72 -5.72
C ASP A 224 9.15 -0.28 -5.16
N GLU A 225 8.50 -0.09 -4.01
CA GLU A 225 8.46 1.17 -3.22
C GLU A 225 9.86 1.72 -2.83
N GLY A 226 10.94 0.99 -3.14
CA GLY A 226 12.32 1.40 -2.89
C GLY A 226 12.92 2.31 -3.95
N ASN A 227 12.29 2.47 -5.13
CA ASN A 227 12.92 3.10 -6.30
C ASN A 227 12.36 4.48 -6.72
N ASN A 228 11.27 4.92 -6.09
CA ASN A 228 10.50 6.12 -6.42
C ASN A 228 11.30 7.43 -6.28
N CYS A 229 12.42 7.39 -5.55
CA CYS A 229 13.25 8.55 -5.19
C CYS A 229 14.58 8.61 -5.95
N ARG A 230 14.93 9.80 -6.45
CA ARG A 230 16.22 10.12 -7.06
C ARG A 230 16.82 11.39 -6.47
N THR A 231 18.15 11.38 -6.26
CA THR A 231 18.91 12.55 -5.77
C THR A 231 19.99 12.94 -6.78
N GLU A 232 20.08 14.22 -7.10
CA GLU A 232 21.12 14.80 -7.97
C GLU A 232 21.61 16.16 -7.46
N LYS A 233 22.87 16.49 -7.76
CA LYS A 233 23.41 17.85 -7.55
C LYS A 233 23.18 18.69 -8.80
N CYS A 234 22.23 19.61 -8.72
CA CYS A 234 21.95 20.58 -9.76
C CYS A 234 22.95 21.74 -9.62
N LEU A 235 23.93 21.78 -10.54
CA LEU A 235 24.97 22.82 -10.57
C LEU A 235 24.50 24.03 -11.38
N ARG A 236 24.70 25.26 -10.89
CA ARG A 236 24.31 26.51 -11.60
C ARG A 236 25.50 27.45 -11.86
N TYR A 237 26.42 26.98 -12.69
CA TYR A 237 27.55 27.76 -13.20
C TYR A 237 27.10 29.14 -13.74
N PRO A 238 27.58 30.27 -13.17
CA PRO A 238 27.25 31.61 -13.64
C PRO A 238 27.89 31.89 -15.00
N ARG A 239 27.48 32.94 -15.73
CA ARG A 239 27.90 33.13 -17.13
C ARG A 239 29.42 33.32 -17.33
N TRP A 240 30.15 33.82 -16.31
CA TRP A 240 31.61 33.99 -16.34
C TRP A 240 32.40 32.71 -16.08
N ASP A 241 31.76 31.67 -15.53
CA ASP A 241 32.20 30.28 -15.70
C ASP A 241 31.68 29.85 -17.09
N ILE A 242 32.49 30.10 -18.11
CA ILE A 242 32.17 29.92 -19.52
C ILE A 242 32.26 28.44 -19.88
N ASP A 243 33.29 27.74 -19.40
CA ASP A 243 33.53 26.33 -19.75
C ASP A 243 32.58 25.36 -19.02
N ARG A 244 32.17 25.71 -17.79
CA ARG A 244 31.34 24.96 -16.82
C ARG A 244 32.12 23.91 -16.03
N SER A 245 33.36 24.24 -15.67
CA SER A 245 34.20 23.47 -14.75
C SER A 245 33.78 23.63 -13.28
N GLY A 246 33.24 24.80 -12.89
CA GLY A 246 33.01 25.19 -11.50
C GLY A 246 34.12 26.05 -10.89
N GLU A 247 35.15 26.40 -11.66
CA GLU A 247 36.21 27.35 -11.27
C GLU A 247 36.30 28.49 -12.28
N VAL A 248 36.29 29.75 -11.84
CA VAL A 248 36.41 30.90 -12.75
C VAL A 248 37.89 31.22 -12.97
N ASN A 249 38.51 30.72 -14.05
CA ASN A 249 39.96 30.70 -14.18
C ASN A 249 40.48 31.10 -15.57
N SER A 250 41.75 30.76 -15.87
CA SER A 250 42.42 31.11 -17.11
C SER A 250 41.81 30.45 -18.36
N GLU A 251 41.11 29.33 -18.22
CA GLU A 251 40.43 28.66 -19.35
C GLU A 251 39.19 29.43 -19.80
N ASP A 252 38.40 29.99 -18.88
CA ASP A 252 37.29 30.90 -19.23
C ASP A 252 37.81 32.13 -19.96
N LEU A 253 38.88 32.73 -19.43
CA LEU A 253 39.56 33.87 -20.06
C LEU A 253 40.10 33.49 -21.45
N ALA A 254 40.60 32.27 -21.64
CA ALA A 254 41.08 31.76 -22.92
C ALA A 254 39.95 31.43 -23.91
N ILE A 255 38.72 31.17 -23.45
CA ILE A 255 37.53 31.10 -24.31
C ILE A 255 37.06 32.51 -24.67
N LEU A 256 36.91 33.42 -23.70
CA LEU A 256 36.49 34.80 -23.95
C LEU A 256 37.45 35.52 -24.91
N ALA A 257 38.76 35.42 -24.68
CA ALA A 257 39.78 36.03 -25.53
C ALA A 257 39.78 35.50 -26.97
N ARG A 258 39.31 34.26 -27.20
CA ARG A 258 39.19 33.63 -28.52
C ARG A 258 38.05 34.20 -29.36
N HIS A 259 37.01 34.71 -28.69
CA HIS A 259 35.81 35.28 -29.30
C HIS A 259 35.74 36.81 -29.15
N TYR A 260 36.79 37.45 -28.62
CA TYR A 260 36.80 38.89 -28.33
C TYR A 260 36.68 39.72 -29.61
N GLY A 261 35.69 40.61 -29.66
CA GLY A 261 35.33 41.38 -30.85
C GLY A 261 34.28 40.71 -31.76
N GLU A 262 33.77 39.52 -31.42
CA GLU A 262 32.60 38.95 -32.10
C GLU A 262 31.32 39.73 -31.81
N SER A 263 30.39 39.74 -32.77
CA SER A 263 29.00 40.14 -32.56
C SER A 263 28.10 38.91 -32.48
N THR A 264 27.25 38.87 -31.47
CA THR A 264 26.44 37.72 -31.06
C THR A 264 24.94 38.02 -31.21
N ARG A 265 24.08 37.04 -30.96
CA ARG A 265 22.62 37.18 -31.00
C ARG A 265 21.93 36.15 -30.09
N PRO A 266 20.68 36.37 -29.65
CA PRO A 266 19.93 35.38 -28.88
C PRO A 266 19.82 34.03 -29.62
N LEU A 267 20.03 32.88 -28.97
CA LEU A 267 20.49 32.70 -27.59
C LEU A 267 21.99 32.99 -27.48
N TYR A 268 22.36 33.95 -26.64
CA TYR A 268 23.74 34.44 -26.53
C TYR A 268 24.70 33.39 -25.96
N PRO A 269 25.85 33.12 -26.61
CA PRO A 269 26.84 32.14 -26.14
C PRO A 269 27.42 32.58 -24.79
N ARG A 270 27.95 31.66 -23.98
CA ARG A 270 28.40 31.99 -22.60
C ARG A 270 29.51 33.04 -22.55
N TYR A 271 30.36 33.10 -23.57
CA TYR A 271 31.44 34.09 -23.68
C TYR A 271 30.96 35.53 -23.96
N ASP A 272 29.73 35.69 -24.45
CA ASP A 272 28.95 36.93 -24.31
C ASP A 272 28.25 36.85 -22.95
N ILE A 273 28.96 37.31 -21.93
CA ILE A 273 28.57 37.16 -20.54
C ILE A 273 27.45 38.16 -20.21
N ASN A 274 27.54 39.38 -20.76
CA ASN A 274 26.64 40.49 -20.47
C ASN A 274 25.33 40.49 -21.27
N GLN A 275 25.28 39.77 -22.40
CA GLN A 275 24.12 39.57 -23.26
C GLN A 275 23.66 40.80 -24.07
N ASP A 276 24.55 41.77 -24.34
CA ASP A 276 24.26 42.95 -25.18
C ASP A 276 24.47 42.75 -26.70
N GLY A 277 25.04 41.61 -27.12
CA GLY A 277 25.28 41.31 -28.53
C GLY A 277 26.70 41.58 -29.04
N GLN A 278 27.64 41.99 -28.17
CA GLN A 278 29.06 42.14 -28.49
C GLN A 278 29.93 41.50 -27.41
N VAL A 279 30.96 40.77 -27.81
CA VAL A 279 31.98 40.23 -26.90
C VAL A 279 33.07 41.28 -26.72
N ASP A 280 33.01 42.08 -25.66
CA ASP A 280 33.94 43.20 -25.47
C ASP A 280 34.50 43.34 -24.05
N TYR A 281 35.06 44.52 -23.75
CA TYR A 281 35.68 44.81 -22.46
C TYR A 281 34.70 44.69 -21.27
N LYS A 282 33.38 44.77 -21.51
CA LYS A 282 32.34 44.54 -20.50
C LYS A 282 32.34 43.08 -20.03
N ASP A 283 32.41 42.13 -20.95
CA ASP A 283 32.48 40.70 -20.62
C ASP A 283 33.79 40.38 -19.90
N LEU A 284 34.91 40.89 -20.43
CA LEU A 284 36.22 40.76 -19.77
C LEU A 284 36.20 41.35 -18.35
N ALA A 285 35.50 42.46 -18.13
CA ALA A 285 35.34 43.06 -16.80
C ALA A 285 34.45 42.21 -15.87
N MET A 286 33.37 41.60 -16.37
CA MET A 286 32.52 40.72 -15.55
C MET A 286 33.20 39.38 -15.23
N LEU A 287 33.99 38.83 -16.15
CA LEU A 287 34.86 37.68 -15.88
C LEU A 287 35.94 38.05 -14.86
N GLY A 288 36.65 39.16 -15.07
CA GLY A 288 37.70 39.65 -14.17
C GLY A 288 37.20 39.98 -12.76
N ALA A 289 35.96 40.44 -12.62
CA ALA A 289 35.33 40.71 -11.32
C ALA A 289 35.05 39.45 -10.49
N HIS A 290 35.03 38.27 -11.12
CA HIS A 290 34.72 36.97 -10.52
C HIS A 290 35.88 35.96 -10.64
N TYR A 291 37.04 36.39 -11.14
CA TYR A 291 38.20 35.51 -11.36
C TYR A 291 38.76 34.95 -10.04
N GLY A 292 38.87 33.62 -9.96
CA GLY A 292 39.28 32.88 -8.76
C GLY A 292 38.12 32.41 -7.86
N GLU A 293 36.86 32.60 -8.25
CA GLU A 293 35.70 32.02 -7.57
C GLU A 293 35.51 30.53 -7.90
N THR A 294 34.83 29.79 -7.00
CA THR A 294 34.49 28.37 -7.15
C THR A 294 33.04 28.09 -6.72
N TYR A 295 32.36 27.13 -7.37
CA TYR A 295 30.89 26.97 -7.39
C TYR A 295 30.36 25.52 -7.27
#